data_AF-A0A933CCT3-F1
#
_entry.id   AF-A0A933CCT3-F1
#
_cell.length_a   1.000
_cell.length_b   1.000
_cell.length_c   1.000
_cell.angle_alpha   90.00
_cell.angle_beta   90.00
_cell.angle_gamma   90.00
#
_symmetry.space_group_name_H-M   'P 1'
#
loop_
_entity.id
_entity.type
_entity.pdbx_description
1 polymer ?
#
loop_
_entity_poly.entity_id
_entity_poly.type
_entity_poly.pdbx_seq_one_letter_code
_entity_poly.pdbx_strand_id
1 'polypeptide(L)'
;MTPGRSALVLSVPHDGATILPGAARRTKTKLRDLGTLPLALSLHQELASLGIDATLVWLDLHRSHVDPNEENPAKACAPGLEHEFDVYHETLDRAMETALTRFGRCLLLDIHRCSLPGGPDIILGSDQHRTSPRLLDTVLAQNLRQNCSVAFSPDPTRGIDRRYRGGWIVRRAAKRFGTRGLDTVQLELNDPLWLLPQQSLARKLAVAITQSLPPRSATTHNEKQAPL
;
A
#
# COMPACT_ATOMS: atom_id res chain seq x y z
N MET A 1 12.59 -2.70 -4.68
CA MET A 1 11.39 -3.32 -5.28
C MET A 1 11.60 -4.81 -5.44
N THR A 2 10.56 -5.61 -5.19
CA THR A 2 10.48 -7.03 -5.55
C THR A 2 9.39 -7.17 -6.62
N PRO A 3 9.71 -7.56 -7.87
CA PRO A 3 8.71 -7.72 -8.91
C PRO A 3 7.82 -8.94 -8.67
N GLY A 4 6.52 -8.82 -8.97
CA GLY A 4 5.56 -9.92 -8.91
C GLY A 4 4.78 -10.11 -10.21
N ARG A 5 3.93 -11.14 -10.26
CA ARG A 5 3.15 -11.58 -11.42
C ARG A 5 1.66 -11.68 -11.13
N SER A 6 1.12 -10.83 -10.26
CA SER A 6 -0.30 -10.76 -9.94
C SER A 6 -0.85 -9.34 -10.10
N ALA A 7 -2.17 -9.20 -9.93
CA ALA A 7 -2.87 -7.91 -9.95
C ALA A 7 -2.76 -7.13 -8.63
N LEU A 8 -1.78 -7.45 -7.77
CA LEU A 8 -1.60 -6.84 -6.46
C LEU A 8 -0.23 -6.14 -6.38
N VAL A 9 -0.26 -4.87 -5.98
CA VAL A 9 0.92 -4.06 -5.68
C VAL A 9 0.85 -3.64 -4.22
N LEU A 10 1.94 -3.83 -3.49
CA LEU A 10 2.14 -3.38 -2.12
C LEU A 10 3.10 -2.19 -2.13
N SER A 11 2.80 -1.12 -1.40
CA SER A 11 3.72 0.00 -1.17
C SER A 11 4.04 0.20 0.31
N VAL A 12 5.31 0.50 0.61
CA VAL A 12 5.78 0.87 1.96
C VAL A 12 6.64 2.15 1.85
N PRO A 13 6.04 3.34 1.99
CA PRO A 13 6.75 4.60 1.76
C PRO A 13 7.58 5.10 2.96
N HIS A 14 7.36 4.57 4.17
CA HIS A 14 7.79 5.25 5.40
C HIS A 14 8.62 4.40 6.39
N ASP A 15 9.01 3.17 6.09
CA ASP A 15 9.88 2.37 6.99
C ASP A 15 11.38 2.51 6.70
N GLY A 16 11.74 3.23 5.64
CA GLY A 16 13.13 3.46 5.26
C GLY A 16 13.96 3.99 6.43
N ALA A 17 15.11 3.38 6.69
CA ALA A 17 16.01 3.76 7.78
C ALA A 17 17.25 4.51 7.28
N THR A 18 17.45 4.60 5.97
CA THR A 18 18.65 5.21 5.39
C THR A 18 18.63 6.71 5.63
N ILE A 19 19.60 7.16 6.42
CA ILE A 19 19.92 8.57 6.63
C ILE A 19 21.11 8.89 5.74
N LEU A 20 20.97 9.93 4.91
CA LEU A 20 22.06 10.41 4.06
C LEU A 20 22.94 11.36 4.89
N PRO A 21 24.20 11.01 5.20
CA PRO A 21 25.08 11.87 5.98
C PRO A 21 25.32 13.20 5.27
N GLY A 22 25.21 14.31 6.00
CA GLY A 22 25.40 15.66 5.45
C GLY A 22 24.23 16.21 4.62
N ALA A 23 23.26 15.37 4.23
CA ALA A 23 22.08 15.84 3.53
C ALA A 23 21.14 16.60 4.46
N ALA A 24 20.48 17.64 3.93
CA ALA A 24 19.42 18.34 4.63
C ALA A 24 18.26 17.38 4.99
N ARG A 25 17.50 17.76 6.01
CA ARG A 25 16.27 17.09 6.42
C ARG A 25 15.09 18.03 6.31
N ARG A 26 13.92 17.45 6.07
CA ARG A 26 12.62 18.11 6.13
C ARG A 26 12.35 18.60 7.55
N THR A 27 11.83 19.82 7.68
CA THR A 27 11.65 20.51 8.98
C THR A 27 10.52 19.97 9.84
N LYS A 28 9.54 19.28 9.26
CA LYS A 28 8.38 18.71 9.97
C LYS A 28 8.19 17.25 9.59
N THR A 29 9.07 16.40 10.13
CA THR A 29 9.04 14.97 9.83
C THR A 29 8.25 14.23 10.90
N LYS A 30 7.28 13.41 10.49
CA LYS A 30 6.65 12.42 11.37
C LYS A 30 7.64 11.30 11.71
N LEU A 31 7.29 10.52 12.73
CA LEU A 31 8.03 9.30 13.02
C LEU A 31 7.92 8.31 11.85
N ARG A 32 8.92 7.44 11.78
CA ARG A 32 8.99 6.31 10.86
C ARG A 32 7.84 5.34 11.13
N ASP A 33 7.32 4.71 10.09
CA ASP A 33 6.29 3.67 10.22
C ASP A 33 6.97 2.33 10.54
N LEU A 34 7.66 2.28 11.69
CA LEU A 34 8.58 1.22 12.09
C LEU A 34 7.91 -0.17 12.03
N GLY A 35 8.50 -1.07 11.25
CA GLY A 35 8.10 -2.47 11.13
C GLY A 35 7.24 -2.77 9.90
N THR A 36 6.76 -1.75 9.19
CA THR A 36 5.93 -1.93 7.99
C THR A 36 6.65 -2.61 6.82
N LEU A 37 7.96 -2.40 6.64
CA LEU A 37 8.73 -3.09 5.60
C LEU A 37 8.97 -4.58 5.94
N PRO A 38 9.46 -4.95 7.14
CA PRO A 38 9.48 -6.36 7.56
C PRO A 38 8.11 -7.03 7.39
N LEU A 39 7.03 -6.40 7.87
CA LEU A 39 5.69 -6.94 7.72
C LEU A 39 5.32 -7.14 6.24
N ALA A 40 5.60 -6.17 5.38
CA ALA A 40 5.31 -6.26 3.95
C ALA A 40 6.11 -7.37 3.25
N LEU A 41 7.36 -7.60 3.66
CA LEU A 41 8.18 -8.73 3.18
C LEU A 41 7.58 -10.08 3.61
N SER A 42 7.17 -10.22 4.86
CA SER A 42 6.47 -11.41 5.34
C SER A 42 5.12 -11.61 4.64
N LEU A 43 4.36 -10.52 4.45
CA LEU A 43 3.09 -10.54 3.73
C LEU A 43 3.29 -10.98 2.28
N HIS A 44 4.33 -10.48 1.61
CA HIS A 44 4.69 -10.89 0.25
C HIS A 44 4.97 -12.39 0.17
N GLN A 45 5.69 -12.97 1.15
CA GLN A 45 5.93 -14.41 1.22
C GLN A 45 4.65 -15.22 1.46
N GLU A 46 3.79 -14.78 2.38
CA GLU A 46 2.51 -15.45 2.68
C GLU A 46 1.54 -15.34 1.50
N LEU A 47 1.52 -14.23 0.76
CA LEU A 47 0.75 -14.10 -0.48
C LEU A 47 1.26 -15.08 -1.54
N ALA A 48 2.58 -15.21 -1.70
CA ALA A 48 3.17 -16.15 -2.65
C ALA A 48 2.81 -17.61 -2.31
N SER A 49 2.77 -17.98 -1.02
CA SER A 49 2.35 -19.32 -0.57
C SER A 49 0.88 -19.62 -0.89
N LEU A 50 0.05 -18.58 -1.03
CA LEU A 50 -1.35 -18.64 -1.47
C LEU A 50 -1.52 -18.46 -2.99
N GLY A 51 -0.43 -18.44 -3.76
CA GLY A 51 -0.44 -18.30 -5.21
C GLY A 51 -0.61 -16.87 -5.73
N ILE A 52 -0.48 -15.87 -4.86
CA ILE A 52 -0.51 -14.45 -5.20
C ILE A 52 0.91 -13.88 -5.20
N ASP A 53 1.51 -13.79 -6.38
CA ASP A 53 2.83 -13.20 -6.57
C ASP A 53 2.73 -11.67 -6.68
N ALA A 54 2.65 -10.98 -5.53
CA ALA A 54 2.47 -9.52 -5.47
C ALA A 54 3.74 -8.75 -5.85
N THR A 55 3.61 -7.55 -6.43
CA THR A 55 4.78 -6.65 -6.54
C THR A 55 4.92 -5.84 -5.25
N LEU A 56 6.13 -5.72 -4.69
CA LEU A 56 6.40 -4.91 -3.51
C LEU A 56 7.34 -3.74 -3.84
N VAL A 57 6.89 -2.51 -3.60
CA VAL A 57 7.65 -1.28 -3.78
C VAL A 57 7.84 -0.62 -2.42
N TRP A 58 9.05 -0.15 -2.11
CA TRP A 58 9.32 0.55 -0.86
C TRP A 58 10.40 1.63 -1.09
N LEU A 59 10.48 2.58 -0.15
CA LEU A 59 11.55 3.57 -0.11
C LEU A 59 12.52 3.22 1.05
N ASP A 60 13.80 3.07 0.73
CA ASP A 60 14.85 2.82 1.74
C ASP A 60 15.26 4.08 2.52
N LEU A 61 15.07 5.26 1.94
CA LEU A 61 15.34 6.53 2.58
C LEU A 61 14.36 6.80 3.72
N HIS A 62 14.89 7.36 4.81
CA HIS A 62 14.06 7.83 5.90
C HIS A 62 13.16 8.98 5.45
N ARG A 63 11.91 9.00 5.92
CA ARG A 63 10.92 10.01 5.55
C ARG A 63 11.28 11.46 5.93
N SER A 64 12.34 11.64 6.72
CA SER A 64 12.94 12.96 6.98
C SER A 64 13.71 13.52 5.80
N HIS A 65 14.05 12.69 4.82
CA HIS A 65 14.69 13.11 3.59
C HIS A 65 13.64 13.23 2.48
N VAL A 66 12.85 12.18 2.27
CA VAL A 66 11.81 12.14 1.24
C VAL A 66 10.57 11.47 1.80
N ASP A 67 9.41 12.11 1.71
CA ASP A 67 8.12 11.57 2.11
C ASP A 67 7.23 11.43 0.88
N PRO A 68 7.15 10.21 0.31
CA PRO A 68 6.39 9.98 -0.90
C PRO A 68 4.88 10.14 -0.73
N ASN A 69 4.38 10.36 0.49
CA ASN A 69 2.95 10.54 0.75
C ASN A 69 2.57 11.99 1.05
N GLU A 70 3.48 12.95 0.81
CA GLU A 70 3.23 14.39 0.83
C GLU A 70 2.86 14.91 -0.56
N GLU A 71 1.76 15.66 -0.65
CA GLU A 71 1.22 16.17 -1.92
C GLU A 71 2.04 17.34 -2.48
N ASN A 72 2.61 18.17 -1.60
CA ASN A 72 3.40 19.31 -2.02
C ASN A 72 4.86 18.89 -2.22
N PRO A 73 5.40 18.87 -3.47
CA PRO A 73 6.76 18.41 -3.72
C PRO A 73 7.83 19.18 -2.94
N ALA A 74 7.66 20.50 -2.78
CA ALA A 74 8.57 21.34 -2.00
C ALA A 74 8.59 21.02 -0.51
N LYS A 75 7.56 20.30 -0.02
CA LYS A 75 7.51 19.74 1.34
C LYS A 75 7.84 18.25 1.37
N ALA A 76 7.74 17.55 0.25
CA ALA A 76 7.97 16.11 0.17
C ALA A 76 9.44 15.77 0.28
N CYS A 77 10.33 16.61 -0.25
CA CYS A 77 11.76 16.36 -0.32
C CYS A 77 12.57 17.40 0.47
N ALA A 78 13.70 16.97 1.03
CA ALA A 78 14.79 17.87 1.34
C ALA A 78 15.43 18.38 0.03
N PRO A 79 16.02 19.59 0.02
CA PRO A 79 16.63 20.14 -1.20
C PRO A 79 17.64 19.17 -1.83
N GLY A 80 17.49 18.92 -3.14
CA GLY A 80 18.39 18.04 -3.90
C GLY A 80 18.02 16.56 -3.87
N LEU A 81 16.91 16.19 -3.23
CA LEU A 81 16.40 14.80 -3.19
C LEU A 81 15.09 14.61 -3.97
N GLU A 82 14.81 15.49 -4.93
CA GLU A 82 13.64 15.41 -5.81
C GLU A 82 13.71 14.15 -6.69
N HIS A 83 14.91 13.76 -7.11
CA HIS A 83 15.11 12.58 -7.93
C HIS A 83 14.63 11.28 -7.25
N GLU A 84 14.89 11.10 -5.96
CA GLU A 84 14.51 9.89 -5.22
C GLU A 84 12.99 9.79 -5.02
N PHE A 85 12.32 10.92 -4.89
CA PHE A 85 10.86 10.98 -4.90
C PHE A 85 10.32 10.55 -6.27
N ASP A 86 10.85 11.12 -7.35
CA ASP A 86 10.44 10.76 -8.71
C ASP A 86 10.68 9.28 -9.00
N VAL A 87 11.87 8.75 -8.66
CA VAL A 87 12.21 7.33 -8.84
C VAL A 87 11.24 6.42 -8.09
N TYR A 88 10.87 6.75 -6.85
CA TYR A 88 9.88 5.97 -6.09
C TYR A 88 8.53 5.93 -6.82
N HIS A 89 8.02 7.09 -7.25
CA HIS A 89 6.72 7.18 -7.91
C HIS A 89 6.70 6.57 -9.32
N GLU A 90 7.78 6.72 -10.08
CA GLU A 90 7.93 6.06 -11.38
C GLU A 90 7.99 4.53 -11.24
N THR A 91 8.65 4.04 -10.19
CA THR A 91 8.71 2.61 -9.90
C THR A 91 7.32 2.08 -9.53
N LEU A 92 6.59 2.81 -8.68
CA LEU A 92 5.22 2.45 -8.31
C LEU A 92 4.26 2.50 -9.51
N ASP A 93 4.37 3.52 -10.35
CA ASP A 93 3.58 3.66 -11.57
C ASP A 93 3.85 2.51 -12.55
N ARG A 94 5.12 2.14 -12.74
CA ARG A 94 5.51 0.99 -13.58
C ARG A 94 4.95 -0.34 -13.07
N ALA A 95 4.94 -0.55 -11.75
CA ALA A 95 4.36 -1.75 -11.16
C ALA A 95 2.84 -1.83 -11.41
N MET A 96 2.12 -0.73 -11.20
CA MET A 96 0.67 -0.66 -11.49
C MET A 96 0.37 -0.81 -12.97
N GLU A 97 1.13 -0.14 -13.84
CA GLU A 97 0.98 -0.23 -15.31
C GLU A 97 1.14 -1.66 -15.80
N THR A 98 2.14 -2.38 -15.27
CA THR A 98 2.38 -3.79 -15.59
C THR A 98 1.19 -4.66 -15.17
N ALA A 99 0.68 -4.48 -13.95
CA ALA A 99 -0.48 -5.21 -13.46
C ALA A 99 -1.74 -4.91 -14.28
N LEU A 100 -2.02 -3.63 -14.56
CA LEU A 100 -3.18 -3.20 -15.35
C LEU A 100 -3.12 -3.74 -16.78
N THR A 101 -1.97 -3.67 -17.43
CA THR A 101 -1.76 -4.18 -18.80
C THR A 101 -1.98 -5.68 -18.86
N ARG A 102 -1.49 -6.42 -17.87
CA ARG A 102 -1.54 -7.88 -17.87
C ARG A 102 -2.88 -8.45 -17.41
N PHE A 103 -3.53 -7.83 -16.44
CA PHE A 103 -4.71 -8.39 -15.76
C PHE A 103 -5.99 -7.58 -16.00
N GLY A 104 -5.92 -6.41 -16.66
CA GLY A 104 -7.03 -5.47 -16.81
C GLY A 104 -7.51 -4.86 -15.48
N ARG A 105 -6.80 -5.13 -14.38
CA ARG A 105 -7.12 -4.68 -13.03
C ARG A 105 -5.88 -4.65 -12.15
N CYS A 106 -5.91 -3.82 -11.12
CA CYS A 106 -4.86 -3.75 -10.11
C CYS A 106 -5.46 -3.33 -8.77
N LEU A 107 -4.99 -3.93 -7.68
CA LEU A 107 -5.18 -3.43 -6.32
C LEU A 107 -3.85 -2.91 -5.80
N LEU A 108 -3.79 -1.63 -5.44
CA LEU A 108 -2.67 -1.05 -4.69
C LEU A 108 -3.02 -1.00 -3.20
N LEU A 109 -2.17 -1.60 -2.36
CA LEU A 109 -2.25 -1.48 -0.90
C LEU A 109 -1.06 -0.68 -0.39
N ASP A 110 -1.33 0.51 0.16
CA ASP A 110 -0.32 1.40 0.73
C ASP A 110 -0.25 1.20 2.25
N ILE A 111 0.83 0.56 2.71
CA ILE A 111 0.96 0.01 4.06
C ILE A 111 1.62 1.02 4.99
N HIS A 112 0.94 1.32 6.08
CA HIS A 112 1.33 2.30 7.09
C HIS A 112 1.12 1.78 8.49
N ARG A 113 1.66 2.53 9.44
CA ARG A 113 1.45 2.34 10.87
C ARG A 113 0.80 3.59 11.45
N CYS A 114 -0.16 3.38 12.34
CA CYS A 114 -0.78 4.45 13.09
C CYS A 114 -0.72 4.18 14.60
N SER A 115 -0.90 5.24 15.38
CA SER A 115 -1.08 5.16 16.83
C SER A 115 -2.43 5.80 17.16
N LEU A 116 -3.42 4.96 17.44
CA LEU A 116 -4.75 5.37 17.84
C LEU A 116 -5.18 4.57 19.07
N PRO A 117 -4.86 5.03 20.28
CA PRO A 117 -5.24 4.34 21.52
C PRO A 117 -6.75 4.07 21.58
N GLY A 118 -7.14 2.81 21.81
CA GLY A 118 -8.55 2.38 21.82
C GLY A 118 -9.25 2.37 20.45
N GLY A 119 -8.53 2.67 19.37
CA GLY A 119 -9.03 2.58 18.00
C GLY A 119 -9.11 1.14 17.47
N PRO A 120 -9.61 0.95 16.24
CA PRO A 120 -9.59 -0.35 15.59
C PRO A 120 -8.15 -0.83 15.34
N ASP A 121 -8.00 -2.13 15.09
CA ASP A 121 -6.74 -2.75 14.71
C ASP A 121 -6.25 -2.22 13.36
N ILE A 122 -7.17 -2.04 12.41
CA ILE A 122 -6.88 -1.58 11.05
C ILE A 122 -7.83 -0.44 10.66
N ILE A 123 -7.27 0.64 10.10
CA ILE A 123 -8.04 1.72 9.47
C ILE A 123 -7.78 1.68 7.95
N LEU A 124 -8.86 1.68 7.18
CA LEU A 124 -8.81 1.72 5.72
C LEU A 124 -9.04 3.15 5.21
N GLY A 125 -8.11 3.63 4.39
CA GLY A 125 -8.18 4.93 3.74
C GLY A 125 -8.37 4.80 2.23
N SER A 126 -9.62 4.94 1.77
CA SER A 126 -9.98 4.85 0.34
C SER A 126 -10.66 6.12 -0.21
N ASP A 127 -10.49 7.24 0.48
CA ASP A 127 -11.12 8.53 0.24
C ASP A 127 -12.65 8.43 0.12
N GLN A 128 -13.27 7.77 1.11
CA GLN A 128 -14.71 7.43 1.09
C GLN A 128 -15.07 6.61 -0.15
N HIS A 129 -14.32 5.53 -0.38
CA HIS A 129 -14.48 4.61 -1.52
C HIS A 129 -14.15 5.19 -2.91
N ARG A 130 -13.85 6.50 -3.02
CA ARG A 130 -13.55 7.14 -4.33
C ARG A 130 -12.29 6.60 -4.99
N THR A 131 -11.32 6.12 -4.21
CA THR A 131 -10.09 5.53 -4.74
C THR A 131 -10.17 4.02 -4.94
N SER A 132 -11.31 3.40 -4.60
CA SER A 132 -11.61 1.98 -4.79
C SER A 132 -12.99 1.81 -5.46
N PRO A 133 -13.17 2.27 -6.72
CA PRO A 133 -14.48 2.31 -7.38
C PRO A 133 -15.14 0.94 -7.59
N ARG A 134 -14.40 -0.17 -7.53
CA ARG A 134 -14.97 -1.54 -7.60
C ARG A 134 -15.28 -2.11 -6.23
N LEU A 135 -15.19 -1.29 -5.19
CA LEU A 135 -15.49 -1.64 -3.79
C LEU A 135 -14.60 -2.77 -3.24
N LEU A 136 -13.40 -2.97 -3.80
CA LEU A 136 -12.42 -3.93 -3.25
C LEU A 136 -12.01 -3.57 -1.82
N ASP A 137 -12.01 -2.30 -1.46
CA ASP A 137 -11.83 -1.84 -0.09
C ASP A 137 -12.90 -2.38 0.88
N THR A 138 -14.15 -2.49 0.43
CA THR A 138 -15.29 -2.99 1.20
C THR A 138 -15.22 -4.50 1.38
N VAL A 139 -14.89 -5.21 0.30
CA VAL A 139 -14.64 -6.66 0.36
C VAL A 139 -13.44 -6.97 1.27
N LEU A 140 -12.37 -6.19 1.15
CA LEU A 140 -11.19 -6.29 2.02
C LEU A 140 -11.55 -6.03 3.49
N ALA A 141 -12.34 -4.98 3.77
CA ALA A 141 -12.81 -4.70 5.12
C ALA A 141 -13.63 -5.88 5.69
N GLN A 142 -14.51 -6.48 4.90
CA GLN A 142 -15.32 -7.62 5.32
C GLN A 142 -14.45 -8.84 5.67
N ASN A 143 -13.45 -9.16 4.84
CA ASN A 143 -12.57 -10.29 5.08
C ASN A 143 -11.63 -10.06 6.27
N LEU A 144 -11.10 -8.84 6.43
CA LEU A 144 -10.26 -8.47 7.58
C LEU A 144 -11.06 -8.54 8.90
N ARG A 145 -12.35 -8.20 8.89
CA ARG A 145 -13.23 -8.24 10.08
C ARG A 145 -13.42 -9.62 10.69
N GLN A 146 -13.03 -10.69 9.98
CA GLN A 146 -13.03 -12.04 10.53
C GLN A 146 -12.01 -12.23 11.67
N ASN A 147 -10.95 -11.40 11.71
CA ASN A 147 -9.83 -11.58 12.65
C ASN A 147 -9.32 -10.27 13.29
N CYS A 148 -9.82 -9.12 12.82
CA CYS A 148 -9.38 -7.80 13.26
C CYS A 148 -10.60 -6.87 13.40
N SER A 149 -10.54 -5.90 14.29
CA SER A 149 -11.43 -4.75 14.26
C SER A 149 -11.01 -3.80 13.13
N VAL A 150 -11.94 -3.45 12.25
CA VAL A 150 -11.67 -2.63 11.05
C VAL A 150 -12.64 -1.46 10.96
N ALA A 151 -12.13 -0.29 10.63
CA ALA A 151 -12.92 0.89 10.30
C ALA A 151 -12.42 1.57 9.01
N PHE A 152 -13.25 2.41 8.42
CA PHE A 152 -12.83 3.34 7.37
C PHE A 152 -12.50 4.69 7.98
N SER A 153 -11.67 5.49 7.31
CA SER A 153 -11.45 6.89 7.67
C SER A 153 -12.08 7.84 6.63
N PRO A 154 -12.74 8.93 7.07
CA PRO A 154 -13.06 9.24 8.48
C PRO A 154 -14.20 8.37 9.03
N ASP A 155 -14.20 8.16 10.35
CA ASP A 155 -15.31 7.58 11.11
C ASP A 155 -15.44 8.32 12.46
N PRO A 156 -16.24 9.40 12.51
CA PRO A 156 -16.42 10.20 13.72
C PRO A 156 -17.00 9.40 14.90
N THR A 157 -17.78 8.35 14.64
CA THR A 157 -18.39 7.53 15.70
C THR A 157 -17.35 6.74 16.50
N ARG A 158 -16.20 6.47 15.87
CA ARG A 158 -15.05 5.78 16.47
C ARG A 158 -13.88 6.73 16.75
N GLY A 159 -14.08 8.04 16.65
CA GLY A 159 -13.01 9.04 16.85
C GLY A 159 -11.92 9.01 15.78
N ILE A 160 -12.20 8.45 14.59
CA ILE A 160 -11.25 8.34 13.49
C ILE A 160 -11.40 9.58 12.61
N ASP A 161 -10.42 10.47 12.69
CA ASP A 161 -10.41 11.69 11.88
C ASP A 161 -9.99 11.43 10.41
N ARG A 162 -9.90 12.53 9.64
CA ARG A 162 -9.63 12.52 8.20
C ARG A 162 -8.17 12.29 7.82
N ARG A 163 -7.23 12.20 8.78
CA ARG A 163 -5.79 12.01 8.49
C ARG A 163 -5.49 10.66 7.86
N TYR A 164 -6.33 9.67 8.12
CA TYR A 164 -6.20 8.30 7.60
C TYR A 164 -7.09 8.02 6.39
N ARG A 165 -7.70 9.06 5.77
CA ARG A 165 -8.73 8.87 4.73
C ARG A 165 -8.21 8.30 3.43
N GLY A 166 -6.91 8.03 3.31
CA GLY A 166 -6.22 7.79 2.05
C GLY A 166 -5.31 8.97 1.72
N GLY A 167 -4.00 8.73 1.80
CA GLY A 167 -2.93 9.69 1.59
C GLY A 167 -2.85 10.16 0.14
N TRP A 168 -1.77 10.88 -0.15
CA TRP A 168 -1.53 11.38 -1.50
C TRP A 168 -1.21 10.25 -2.49
N ILE A 169 -0.47 9.21 -2.09
CA ILE A 169 -0.12 8.07 -2.96
C ILE A 169 -1.37 7.44 -3.58
N VAL A 170 -2.31 7.00 -2.74
CA VAL A 170 -3.54 6.34 -3.18
C VAL A 170 -4.43 7.27 -4.02
N ARG A 171 -4.57 8.54 -3.63
CA ARG A 171 -5.36 9.52 -4.38
C ARG A 171 -4.74 9.89 -5.73
N ARG A 172 -3.41 10.04 -5.79
CA ARG A 172 -2.65 10.26 -7.03
C ARG A 172 -2.81 9.07 -7.97
N ALA A 173 -2.61 7.86 -7.47
CA ALA A 173 -2.72 6.63 -8.26
C ALA A 173 -4.14 6.44 -8.81
N ALA A 174 -5.18 6.63 -7.97
CA ALA A 174 -6.57 6.59 -8.41
C ALA A 174 -6.89 7.65 -9.47
N LYS A 175 -6.40 8.89 -9.31
CA LYS A 175 -6.56 9.94 -10.33
C LYS A 175 -5.91 9.55 -11.67
N ARG A 176 -4.75 8.89 -11.63
CA ARG A 176 -3.97 8.51 -12.83
C ARG A 176 -4.51 7.26 -13.52
N PHE A 177 -4.96 6.26 -12.79
CA PHE A 177 -5.25 4.93 -13.32
C PHE A 177 -6.63 4.37 -12.97
N GLY A 178 -7.45 5.08 -12.18
CA GLY A 178 -8.73 4.55 -11.64
C GLY A 178 -9.71 4.08 -12.73
N THR A 179 -9.77 4.79 -13.87
CA THR A 179 -10.61 4.42 -15.02
C THR A 179 -10.15 3.15 -15.74
N ARG A 180 -8.95 2.65 -15.44
CA ARG A 180 -8.30 1.53 -16.17
C ARG A 180 -8.34 0.20 -15.45
N GLY A 181 -8.99 0.08 -14.29
CA GLY A 181 -8.92 -1.16 -13.51
C GLY A 181 -8.31 -1.02 -12.13
N LEU A 182 -7.86 0.17 -11.73
CA LEU A 182 -7.17 0.36 -10.45
C LEU A 182 -8.17 0.63 -9.31
N ASP A 183 -7.99 -0.11 -8.22
CA ASP A 183 -8.48 0.21 -6.88
C ASP A 183 -7.25 0.43 -5.97
N THR A 184 -7.31 1.43 -5.09
CA THR A 184 -6.20 1.75 -4.18
C THR A 184 -6.72 1.95 -2.77
N VAL A 185 -6.01 1.41 -1.78
CA VAL A 185 -6.41 1.50 -0.37
C VAL A 185 -5.18 1.74 0.49
N GLN A 186 -5.27 2.72 1.38
CA GLN A 186 -4.29 2.90 2.46
C GLN A 186 -4.65 1.99 3.63
N LEU A 187 -3.68 1.22 4.11
CA LEU A 187 -3.79 0.34 5.28
C LEU A 187 -3.02 0.96 6.44
N GLU A 188 -3.72 1.43 7.46
CA GLU A 188 -3.12 1.93 8.69
C GLU A 188 -3.23 0.87 9.79
N LEU A 189 -2.11 0.24 10.14
CA LEU A 189 -2.06 -0.78 11.18
C LEU A 189 -1.76 -0.14 12.54
N ASN A 190 -2.68 -0.29 13.49
CA ASN A 190 -2.58 0.32 14.80
C ASN A 190 -1.53 -0.39 15.68
N ASP A 191 -0.96 0.34 16.65
CA ASP A 191 0.13 -0.11 17.52
C ASP A 191 -0.06 -1.52 18.16
N PRO A 192 -1.25 -1.90 18.66
CA PRO A 192 -1.44 -3.23 19.26
C PRO A 192 -1.15 -4.40 18.31
N LEU A 193 -1.35 -4.25 17.00
CA LEU A 193 -1.06 -5.31 16.04
C LEU A 193 0.43 -5.66 15.95
N TRP A 194 1.31 -4.72 16.29
CA TRP A 194 2.76 -4.90 16.24
C TRP A 194 3.30 -5.72 17.43
N LEU A 195 2.44 -6.04 18.40
CA LEU A 195 2.76 -6.98 19.49
C LEU A 195 2.57 -8.44 19.06
N LEU A 196 1.88 -8.68 17.94
CA LEU A 196 1.69 -10.03 17.39
C LEU A 196 2.98 -10.51 16.73
N PRO A 197 3.22 -11.83 16.67
CA PRO A 197 4.26 -12.39 15.81
C PRO A 197 4.04 -11.93 14.36
N GLN A 198 5.06 -11.33 13.76
CA GLN A 198 4.96 -10.70 12.44
C GLN A 198 4.42 -11.66 11.36
N GLN A 199 4.85 -12.92 11.40
CA GLN A 199 4.35 -13.94 10.48
C GLN A 199 2.84 -14.23 10.66
N SER A 200 2.34 -14.21 11.90
CA SER A 200 0.91 -14.41 12.18
C SER A 200 0.08 -13.26 11.61
N LEU A 201 0.53 -12.01 11.80
CA LEU A 201 -0.13 -10.84 11.22
C LEU A 201 -0.08 -10.88 9.69
N ALA A 202 1.09 -11.15 9.10
CA ALA A 202 1.26 -11.29 7.66
C ALA A 202 0.32 -12.34 7.07
N ARG A 203 0.19 -13.51 7.70
CA ARG A 203 -0.72 -14.58 7.25
C ARG A 203 -2.19 -14.16 7.31
N LYS A 204 -2.62 -13.50 8.39
CA LYS A 204 -4.00 -12.98 8.51
C LYS A 204 -4.32 -12.00 7.38
N LEU A 205 -3.40 -11.06 7.09
CA LEU A 205 -3.54 -10.11 5.99
C LEU A 205 -3.55 -10.83 4.63
N ALA A 206 -2.65 -11.78 4.40
CA ALA A 206 -2.55 -12.52 3.15
C ALA A 206 -3.84 -13.29 2.81
N VAL A 207 -4.44 -13.96 3.80
CA VAL A 207 -5.72 -14.67 3.65
C VAL A 207 -6.83 -13.68 3.28
N ALA A 208 -6.98 -12.58 4.03
CA ALA A 208 -8.02 -11.60 3.78
C ALA A 208 -7.86 -10.94 2.40
N ILE A 209 -6.64 -10.61 2.00
CA ILE A 209 -6.35 -10.03 0.67
C ILE A 209 -6.69 -11.04 -0.43
N THR A 210 -6.23 -12.28 -0.31
CA THR A 210 -6.48 -13.33 -1.31
C THR A 210 -7.98 -13.57 -1.52
N GLN A 211 -8.76 -13.61 -0.44
CA GLN A 211 -10.23 -13.74 -0.48
C GLN A 211 -10.94 -12.51 -1.07
N SER A 212 -10.26 -11.35 -1.09
CA SER A 212 -10.81 -10.10 -1.64
C SER A 212 -10.53 -9.93 -3.12
N LEU A 213 -9.49 -10.60 -3.63
CA LEU A 213 -9.16 -10.56 -5.04
C LEU A 213 -10.19 -11.39 -5.83
N PRO A 214 -10.74 -10.84 -6.93
CA PRO A 214 -11.63 -11.63 -7.76
C PRO A 214 -10.89 -12.86 -8.29
N PRO A 215 -11.58 -13.98 -8.54
CA PRO A 215 -10.96 -15.17 -9.08
C PRO A 215 -10.18 -14.82 -10.36
N ARG A 216 -9.08 -15.53 -10.60
CA ARG A 216 -8.39 -15.43 -11.89
C ARG A 216 -9.41 -15.87 -12.93
N SER A 217 -9.82 -14.94 -13.77
CA SER A 217 -10.56 -15.28 -14.98
C SER A 217 -9.72 -16.33 -15.68
N ALA A 218 -10.29 -17.50 -15.98
CA ALA A 218 -9.69 -18.45 -16.90
C ALA A 218 -9.78 -17.86 -18.32
N THR A 219 -9.23 -16.66 -18.51
CA THR A 219 -8.97 -16.12 -19.84
C THR A 219 -7.92 -17.03 -20.42
N THR A 220 -8.39 -17.93 -21.27
CA THR A 220 -7.64 -18.66 -22.28
C THR A 220 -6.93 -17.64 -23.16
N HIS A 221 -5.87 -17.03 -22.63
CA HIS A 221 -4.88 -16.43 -23.49
C HIS A 221 -4.28 -17.60 -24.28
N ASN A 222 -4.78 -17.75 -25.51
CA ASN A 222 -4.04 -18.35 -26.59
C ASN A 222 -2.68 -17.63 -26.61
N GLU A 223 -1.71 -18.18 -25.88
CA GLU A 223 -0.30 -17.96 -26.13
C GLU A 223 -0.05 -18.50 -27.55
N LYS A 224 -0.43 -17.71 -28.56
CA LYS A 224 0.19 -17.83 -29.87
C LYS A 224 1.65 -17.47 -29.64
N GLN A 225 2.46 -18.51 -29.46
CA GLN A 225 3.91 -18.46 -29.51
C GLN A 225 4.29 -17.59 -30.71
N ALA A 226 4.95 -16.47 -30.44
CA ALA A 226 5.62 -15.74 -31.50
C ALA A 226 6.67 -16.69 -32.10
N PRO A 227 6.71 -16.88 -33.43
CA PRO A 227 7.74 -17.70 -34.04
C PRO A 227 9.12 -17.06 -33.77
N LEU A 228 10.07 -17.91 -33.38
CA LEU A 228 11.50 -17.61 -33.26
C LEU A 228 12.08 -17.13 -34.60
#